data_AF-A0A367VFA8-F1
#
_entry.id   AF-A0A367VFA8-F1
#
_cell.length_a   1.000
_cell.length_b   1.000
_cell.length_c   1.000
_cell.angle_alpha   90.00
_cell.angle_beta   90.00
_cell.angle_gamma   90.00
#
_symmetry.space_group_name_H-M   'P 1'
#
loop_
_entity.id
_entity.type
_entity.pdbx_description
1 polymer ?
#
loop_
_entity_poly.entity_id
_entity_poly.type
_entity_poly.pdbx_seq_one_letter_code
_entity_poly.pdbx_strand_id
1 'polypeptide(L)'
;MTRMTTKPRLNICTTCTASNAEASTNPRHGQTLFKRMQEICAKRELPFELKAVECLTNCNSGCSVALNGSGKWGYVYGNVDPDSMIDDLCELASKYAESEKGIVAWRERPDALRRNVIARIPPLD
;
A
#
# COMPACT_ATOMS: atom_id res chain seq x y z
N MET A 1 25.66 8.97 15.07
CA MET A 1 25.03 7.89 14.29
C MET A 1 24.02 8.52 13.35
N THR A 2 24.41 8.79 12.11
CA THR A 2 23.52 9.37 11.11
C THR A 2 22.46 8.33 10.78
N ARG A 3 21.21 8.52 11.23
CA ARG A 3 20.09 7.67 10.81
C ARG A 3 20.01 7.78 9.29
N MET A 4 20.37 6.73 8.57
CA MET A 4 19.95 6.57 7.18
C MET A 4 18.43 6.60 7.20
N THR A 5 17.84 7.66 6.68
CA THR A 5 16.39 7.75 6.51
C THR A 5 15.99 6.80 5.39
N THR A 6 15.67 5.56 5.76
CA THR A 6 15.15 4.58 4.82
C THR A 6 13.81 5.06 4.28
N LYS A 7 13.63 4.95 2.97
CA LYS A 7 12.34 5.25 2.34
C LYS A 7 11.25 4.37 3.00
N PRO A 8 10.08 4.93 3.32
CA PRO A 8 8.96 4.11 3.78
C PRO A 8 8.57 3.11 2.71
N ARG A 9 7.87 2.03 3.10
CA ARG A 9 7.51 0.96 2.19
C ARG A 9 6.02 0.94 1.91
N LEU A 10 5.68 0.70 0.65
CA LEU A 10 4.40 0.18 0.21
C LEU A 10 4.54 -1.33 0.01
N ASN A 11 3.92 -2.08 0.90
CA ASN A 11 3.93 -3.54 0.93
C ASN A 11 2.65 -4.05 0.29
N ILE A 12 2.74 -4.99 -0.65
CA ILE A 12 1.56 -5.53 -1.36
C ILE A 12 1.46 -7.02 -1.06
N CYS A 13 0.30 -7.45 -0.56
CA CYS A 13 0.00 -8.85 -0.35
C CYS A 13 -0.17 -9.55 -1.70
N THR A 14 0.75 -10.44 -2.05
CA THR A 14 0.76 -11.09 -3.37
C THR A 14 -0.13 -12.34 -3.46
N THR A 15 -0.58 -12.88 -2.32
CA THR A 15 -1.44 -14.07 -2.28
C THR A 15 -2.93 -13.73 -2.19
N CYS A 16 -3.30 -12.47 -1.96
CA CYS A 16 -4.70 -12.08 -1.83
C CYS A 16 -5.47 -12.06 -3.17
N THR A 17 -6.77 -12.28 -3.07
CA THR A 17 -7.74 -12.14 -4.17
C THR A 17 -8.58 -10.90 -3.90
N ALA A 18 -9.01 -10.18 -4.94
CA ALA A 18 -9.92 -9.05 -4.79
C ALA A 18 -11.20 -9.46 -4.03
N SER A 19 -11.71 -8.58 -3.17
CA SER A 19 -12.85 -8.85 -2.28
C SER A 19 -14.16 -9.07 -3.02
N ASN A 20 -14.26 -8.54 -4.23
CA ASN A 20 -15.39 -8.71 -5.14
C ASN A 20 -15.24 -9.91 -6.10
N ALA A 21 -14.16 -10.68 -6.00
CA ALA A 21 -13.98 -11.85 -6.86
C ALA A 21 -14.79 -13.04 -6.34
N GLU A 22 -15.49 -13.73 -7.25
CA GLU A 22 -16.28 -14.92 -6.92
C GLU A 22 -15.42 -16.12 -6.48
N ALA A 23 -14.18 -16.19 -6.99
CA ALA A 23 -13.24 -17.26 -6.69
C ALA A 23 -11.79 -16.76 -6.75
N SER A 24 -10.87 -17.58 -6.24
CA SER A 24 -9.44 -17.36 -6.39
C SER A 24 -9.00 -17.37 -7.85
N THR A 25 -8.07 -16.48 -8.19
CA THR A 25 -7.49 -16.37 -9.54
C THR A 25 -6.03 -16.84 -9.59
N ASN A 26 -5.56 -17.18 -10.79
CA ASN A 26 -4.15 -17.42 -11.09
C ASN A 26 -3.74 -16.66 -12.37
N PRO A 27 -2.90 -15.61 -12.29
CA PRO A 27 -2.26 -15.10 -11.07
C PRO A 27 -3.27 -14.52 -10.08
N ARG A 28 -2.89 -14.48 -8.79
CA ARG A 28 -3.70 -13.82 -7.76
C ARG A 28 -3.82 -12.33 -8.08
N HIS A 29 -4.95 -11.70 -7.74
CA HIS A 29 -5.14 -10.25 -7.96
C HIS A 29 -4.06 -9.41 -7.26
N GLY A 30 -3.62 -9.81 -6.06
CA GLY A 30 -2.51 -9.15 -5.36
C GLY A 30 -1.17 -9.21 -6.11
N GLN A 31 -0.89 -10.33 -6.79
CA GLN A 31 0.28 -10.47 -7.66
C GLN A 31 0.18 -9.58 -8.89
N THR A 32 -1.03 -9.47 -9.48
CA THR A 32 -1.30 -8.54 -10.60
C THR A 32 -1.08 -7.09 -10.17
N LEU A 33 -1.60 -6.69 -9.01
CA LEU A 33 -1.40 -5.36 -8.43
C LEU A 33 0.10 -5.06 -8.23
N PHE A 34 0.85 -6.01 -7.64
CA PHE A 34 2.28 -5.83 -7.42
C PHE A 34 3.06 -5.64 -8.73
N LYS A 35 2.80 -6.47 -9.74
CA LYS A 35 3.46 -6.36 -11.05
C LYS A 35 3.22 -4.99 -11.70
N ARG A 36 1.98 -4.50 -11.69
CA ARG A 36 1.65 -3.18 -12.24
C ARG A 36 2.35 -2.05 -11.49
N MET A 37 2.39 -2.12 -10.15
CA MET A 37 3.15 -1.16 -9.36
C MET A 37 4.65 -1.20 -9.67
N GLN A 38 5.24 -2.38 -9.92
CA GLN A 38 6.64 -2.49 -10.36
C GLN A 38 6.89 -1.77 -11.69
N GLU A 39 5.99 -1.92 -12.66
CA GLU A 39 6.09 -1.24 -13.96
C GLU A 39 6.07 0.28 -13.82
N ILE A 40 5.29 0.81 -12.86
CA ILE A 40 5.28 2.23 -12.53
C ILE A 40 6.58 2.66 -11.84
N CYS A 41 7.05 1.91 -10.84
CA CYS A 41 8.32 2.19 -10.14
C CYS A 41 9.54 2.13 -11.06
N ALA A 42 9.49 1.35 -12.15
CA ALA A 42 10.57 1.31 -13.14
C ALA A 42 10.62 2.57 -14.02
N LYS A 43 9.51 3.30 -14.15
CA LYS A 43 9.38 4.49 -15.01
C LYS A 43 9.47 5.80 -14.24
N ARG A 44 9.25 5.78 -12.92
CA ARG A 44 9.16 6.96 -12.07
C ARG A 44 10.01 6.77 -10.83
N GLU A 45 10.79 7.80 -10.49
CA GLU A 45 11.42 7.85 -9.17
C GLU A 45 10.35 8.19 -8.12
N LEU A 46 10.10 7.24 -7.21
CA LEU A 46 9.09 7.38 -6.16
C LEU A 46 9.77 7.51 -4.78
N PRO A 47 9.17 8.25 -3.83
CA PRO A 47 9.75 8.51 -2.51
C PRO A 47 9.55 7.35 -1.52
N PHE A 48 9.13 6.17 -2.00
CA PHE A 48 8.90 4.96 -1.21
C PHE A 48 9.52 3.73 -1.87
N GLU A 49 9.72 2.68 -1.09
CA GLU A 49 10.11 1.35 -1.57
C GLU A 49 8.87 0.48 -1.82
N LEU A 50 8.81 -0.19 -2.96
CA LEU A 50 7.79 -1.21 -3.22
C LEU A 50 8.29 -2.57 -2.74
N LYS A 51 7.49 -3.29 -1.96
CA LYS A 51 7.82 -4.65 -1.47
C LYS A 51 6.65 -5.62 -1.64
N ALA A 52 6.95 -6.81 -2.10
CA ALA A 52 6.02 -7.93 -2.04
C ALA A 52 6.04 -8.52 -0.62
N VAL A 53 4.86 -8.86 -0.11
CA VAL A 53 4.70 -9.68 1.08
C VAL A 53 3.77 -10.84 0.79
N GLU A 54 3.91 -11.92 1.55
CA GLU A 54 3.11 -13.12 1.33
C GLU A 54 1.67 -12.90 1.78
N CYS A 55 1.43 -12.47 3.02
CA CYS A 55 0.09 -12.35 3.58
C CYS A 55 -0.04 -11.14 4.52
N LEU A 56 -1.23 -10.53 4.53
CA LEU A 56 -1.65 -9.49 5.48
C LEU A 56 -2.91 -9.91 6.28
N THR A 57 -3.36 -11.16 6.15
CA THR A 57 -4.55 -11.74 6.84
C THR A 57 -5.83 -10.92 6.64
N ASN A 58 -5.90 -10.17 5.53
CA ASN A 58 -7.01 -9.29 5.21
C ASN A 58 -7.77 -9.75 3.96
N CYS A 59 -7.94 -11.06 3.81
CA CYS A 59 -8.47 -11.68 2.58
C CYS A 59 -9.90 -11.23 2.25
N ASN A 60 -10.73 -10.97 3.26
CA ASN A 60 -12.11 -10.46 3.07
C ASN A 60 -12.16 -9.05 2.49
N SER A 61 -11.04 -8.34 2.45
CA SER A 61 -10.92 -7.00 1.90
C SER A 61 -9.70 -6.90 0.97
N GLY A 62 -9.47 -7.91 0.14
CA GLY A 62 -8.44 -7.84 -0.90
C GLY A 62 -8.82 -6.92 -2.07
N CYS A 63 -7.88 -6.45 -2.90
CA CYS A 63 -6.45 -6.55 -2.67
C CYS A 63 -6.01 -5.69 -1.47
N SER A 64 -4.97 -6.13 -0.78
CA SER A 64 -4.53 -5.49 0.46
C SER A 64 -3.08 -5.01 0.36
N VAL A 65 -2.85 -3.81 0.87
CA VAL A 65 -1.54 -3.16 0.92
C VAL A 65 -1.28 -2.60 2.32
N ALA A 66 -0.01 -2.46 2.68
CA ALA A 66 0.38 -1.84 3.93
C ALA A 66 1.47 -0.78 3.73
N LEU A 67 1.33 0.35 4.43
CA LEU A 67 2.34 1.41 4.50
C LEU A 67 3.03 1.36 5.85
N ASN A 68 4.36 1.39 5.86
CA ASN A 68 5.14 1.54 7.09
C ASN A 68 6.43 2.33 6.87
N GLY A 69 6.95 2.90 7.96
CA GLY A 69 8.21 3.65 7.99
C GLY A 69 8.71 3.80 9.43
N SER A 70 10.02 4.03 9.59
CA SER A 70 10.61 4.17 10.93
C SER A 70 10.02 5.36 11.68
N GLY A 71 9.53 5.15 12.90
CA GLY A 71 8.88 6.16 13.74
C GLY A 71 7.52 6.67 13.21
N LYS A 72 6.96 6.03 12.18
CA LYS A 72 5.71 6.44 11.53
C LYS A 72 4.56 5.51 11.90
N TRP A 73 3.36 6.06 12.03
CA TRP A 73 2.14 5.24 12.04
C TRP A 73 2.07 4.40 10.77
N GLY A 74 1.73 3.12 10.90
CA GLY A 74 1.46 2.25 9.76
C GLY A 74 0.00 2.28 9.34
N TYR A 75 -0.27 1.86 8.11
CA TYR A 75 -1.62 1.63 7.61
C TYR A 75 -1.74 0.25 6.99
N VAL A 76 -2.93 -0.34 7.11
CA VAL A 76 -3.39 -1.41 6.21
C VAL A 76 -4.58 -0.88 5.43
N TYR A 77 -4.51 -1.00 4.11
CA TYR A 77 -5.60 -0.72 3.18
C TYR A 77 -6.10 -2.04 2.57
N GLY A 78 -7.40 -2.06 2.27
CA GLY A 78 -8.07 -3.16 1.58
C GLY A 78 -8.93 -2.65 0.43
N ASN A 79 -9.61 -3.56 -0.27
CA ASN A 79 -10.49 -3.28 -1.40
C ASN A 79 -9.79 -2.44 -2.49
N VAL A 80 -8.48 -2.66 -2.66
CA VAL A 80 -7.69 -1.99 -3.67
C VAL A 80 -7.95 -2.65 -5.02
N ASP A 81 -8.30 -1.85 -6.01
CA ASP A 81 -8.50 -2.29 -7.38
C ASP A 81 -7.18 -2.21 -8.18
N PRO A 82 -6.64 -3.34 -8.67
CA PRO A 82 -5.43 -3.36 -9.51
C PRO A 82 -5.54 -2.64 -10.85
N ASP A 83 -6.77 -2.40 -11.34
CA ASP A 83 -7.04 -1.75 -12.62
C ASP A 83 -7.22 -0.24 -12.51
N SER A 84 -7.83 0.24 -11.42
CA SER A 84 -8.19 1.66 -11.31
C SER A 84 -7.41 2.46 -10.27
N MET A 85 -6.75 1.83 -9.29
CA MET A 85 -6.17 2.55 -8.12
C MET A 85 -4.64 2.63 -8.11
N ILE A 86 -3.96 2.34 -9.22
CA ILE A 86 -2.49 2.35 -9.28
C ILE A 86 -1.92 3.75 -9.00
N ASP A 87 -2.45 4.79 -9.65
CA ASP A 87 -1.98 6.16 -9.43
C ASP A 87 -2.41 6.69 -8.05
N ASP A 88 -3.60 6.30 -7.56
CA ASP A 88 -4.04 6.61 -6.20
C ASP A 88 -3.07 6.04 -5.14
N LEU A 89 -2.60 4.81 -5.33
CA LEU A 89 -1.60 4.21 -4.43
C LEU A 89 -0.27 4.96 -4.48
N CYS A 90 0.18 5.37 -5.67
CA CYS A 90 1.40 6.15 -5.82
C CYS A 90 1.29 7.50 -5.11
N GLU A 91 0.16 8.20 -5.27
CA GLU A 91 -0.12 9.45 -4.58
C GLU A 91 -0.16 9.25 -3.06
N LEU A 92 -0.94 8.28 -2.58
CA LEU A 92 -1.07 8.01 -1.15
C LEU A 92 0.27 7.66 -0.50
N ALA A 93 1.05 6.78 -1.13
CA ALA A 93 2.36 6.37 -0.62
C ALA A 93 3.38 7.51 -0.65
N SER A 94 3.26 8.44 -1.61
CA SER A 94 4.09 9.65 -1.66
C SER A 94 3.75 10.62 -0.54
N LYS A 95 2.47 10.90 -0.29
CA LYS A 95 2.04 11.72 0.86
C LYS A 95 2.42 11.09 2.20
N TYR A 96 2.36 9.77 2.29
CA TYR A 96 2.86 9.05 3.46
C TYR A 96 4.37 9.23 3.66
N ALA A 97 5.14 9.24 2.56
CA ALA A 97 6.57 9.49 2.61
C ALA A 97 6.90 10.89 3.13
N GLU A 98 6.16 11.90 2.68
CA GLU A 98 6.31 13.30 3.08
C GLU A 98 5.87 13.54 4.54
N SER A 99 4.86 12.81 5.03
CA SER A 99 4.35 12.99 6.38
C SER A 99 5.36 12.54 7.45
N GLU A 100 5.82 13.45 8.30
CA GLU A 100 6.76 13.16 9.41
C GLU A 100 6.32 11.97 10.30
N LYS A 101 5.05 11.95 10.73
CA LYS A 101 4.51 10.91 11.63
C LYS A 101 3.80 9.75 10.92
N GLY A 102 3.86 9.70 9.59
CA GLY A 102 3.06 8.77 8.77
C GLY A 102 1.55 8.91 8.95
N ILE A 103 1.02 10.11 9.10
CA ILE A 103 -0.42 10.37 9.13
C ILE A 103 -0.77 11.25 7.93
N VAL A 104 -1.38 10.64 6.90
CA VAL A 104 -1.95 11.38 5.77
C VAL A 104 -3.35 11.87 6.15
N ALA A 105 -3.56 13.19 6.11
CA ALA A 105 -4.84 13.80 6.47
C ALA A 105 -5.96 13.28 5.56
N TRP A 106 -7.16 13.10 6.10
CA TRP A 106 -8.26 12.46 5.36
C TRP A 106 -8.58 13.16 4.03
N ARG A 107 -8.55 14.50 4.00
CA ARG A 107 -8.79 15.30 2.80
C ARG A 107 -7.70 15.16 1.74
N GLU A 108 -6.48 14.84 2.15
CA GLU A 108 -5.33 14.69 1.25
C GLU A 108 -5.25 13.29 0.64
N ARG A 109 -6.01 12.33 1.16
CA ARG A 109 -6.03 10.99 0.56
C ARG A 109 -6.80 11.04 -0.77
N PRO A 110 -6.37 10.25 -1.77
CA PRO A 110 -7.14 10.04 -2.98
C PRO A 110 -8.54 9.53 -2.66
N ASP A 111 -9.53 10.02 -3.41
CA ASP A 111 -10.95 9.77 -3.16
C ASP A 111 -11.26 8.27 -3.08
N ALA A 112 -10.70 7.48 -3.99
CA ALA A 112 -10.84 6.03 -4.07
C ALA A 112 -10.32 5.28 -2.83
N LEU A 113 -9.37 5.87 -2.09
CA LEU A 113 -8.72 5.23 -0.94
C LEU A 113 -9.19 5.78 0.42
N ARG A 114 -9.95 6.87 0.46
CA ARG A 114 -10.39 7.52 1.72
C ARG A 114 -11.14 6.57 2.66
N ARG A 115 -11.90 5.61 2.11
CA ARG A 115 -12.74 4.67 2.86
C ARG A 115 -12.14 3.26 2.96
N ASN A 116 -10.93 3.06 2.46
CA ASN A 116 -10.30 1.75 2.31
C ASN A 116 -9.34 1.40 3.45
N VAL A 117 -9.23 2.26 4.47
CA VAL A 117 -8.41 1.98 5.65
C VAL A 117 -9.04 0.88 6.48
N ILE A 118 -8.29 -0.20 6.69
CA ILE A 118 -8.66 -1.34 7.54
C ILE A 118 -8.13 -1.12 8.96
N ALA A 119 -6.88 -0.68 9.07
CA ALA A 119 -6.23 -0.46 10.35
C ALA A 119 -5.19 0.64 10.29
N ARG A 120 -4.93 1.24 11.46
CA ARG A 120 -3.73 2.00 11.75
C ARG A 120 -2.89 1.23 12.76
N ILE A 121 -1.59 1.18 12.52
CA ILE A 121 -0.63 0.49 13.37
C ILE A 121 0.20 1.57 14.08
N PRO A 122 0.26 1.59 15.42
CA PRO A 122 1.13 2.51 16.14
C PRO A 122 2.59 2.39 15.68
N PRO A 123 3.36 3.51 15.68
CA PRO A 123 4.79 3.43 15.44
C PRO A 123 5.46 2.55 16.51
N LEU A 124 6.52 1.86 16.13
CA LEU A 124 7.44 1.23 17.07
C LEU A 124 8.30 2.32 17.71
N ASP A 125 8.50 2.18 19.02
CA ASP A 125 9.28 3.04 19.92
C ASP A 125 10.80 2.98 19.66
#